data_AF-A0A925JHG7-F1
#
_entry.id   AF-A0A925JHG7-F1
#
_cell.length_a   1.000
_cell.length_b   1.000
_cell.length_c   1.000
_cell.angle_alpha   90.00
_cell.angle_beta   90.00
_cell.angle_gamma   90.00
#
_symmetry.space_group_name_H-M   'P 1'
#
loop_
_entity.id
_entity.type
_entity.pdbx_description
1 polymer ?
#
loop_
_entity_poly.entity_id
_entity_poly.type
_entity_poly.pdbx_seq_one_letter_code
_entity_poly.pdbx_strand_id
1 'polypeptide(L)' 'MIVKKERTYIPVDFEVNWETIEPLLLELKSRGNSTGPDLELWLKNRSELEAALEENFAWRYIRMTCDTTNE' A
#
# COMPACT_ATOMS: atom_id res chain seq x y z
N MET A 1 17.94 13.30 -9.58
CA MET A 1 17.45 13.12 -8.19
C MET A 1 16.10 12.44 -8.29
N ILE A 2 15.95 11.23 -7.75
CA ILE A 2 14.66 10.53 -7.77
C ILE A 2 13.86 11.13 -6.60
N VAL A 3 12.85 11.95 -6.92
CA VAL A 3 11.97 12.54 -5.90
C VAL A 3 11.00 11.44 -5.47
N LYS A 4 11.16 10.95 -4.24
CA LYS A 4 10.22 9.98 -3.67
C LYS A 4 8.88 10.71 -3.54
N LYS A 5 7.88 10.25 -4.28
CA LYS A 5 6.54 10.84 -4.25
C LYS A 5 6.02 10.78 -2.81
N GLU A 6 5.64 11.94 -2.27
CA GLU A 6 5.08 12.02 -0.93
C GLU A 6 3.79 11.20 -0.89
N ARG A 7 3.75 10.23 0.03
CA ARG A 7 2.57 9.41 0.25
C ARG A 7 1.49 10.31 0.83
N THR A 8 0.32 10.30 0.19
CA THR A 8 -0.76 11.22 0.53
C THR A 8 -1.90 10.51 1.27
N TYR A 9 -2.06 9.22 1.01
CA TYR A 9 -3.15 8.39 1.51
C TYR A 9 -2.70 7.48 2.66
N ILE A 10 -1.51 6.88 2.58
CA ILE A 10 -0.95 6.06 3.66
C ILE A 10 0.18 6.81 4.42
N PRO A 11 0.32 6.58 5.73
CA PRO A 11 1.37 7.23 6.51
C PRO A 11 2.78 6.83 6.03
N VAL A 12 3.76 7.70 6.28
CA VAL A 12 5.17 7.46 5.90
C VAL A 12 5.73 6.22 6.63
N ASP A 13 5.35 6.05 7.90
CA ASP A 13 5.72 4.92 8.75
C ASP A 13 4.68 3.78 8.68
N PHE A 14 4.06 3.57 7.51
CA PHE A 14 3.03 2.56 7.34
C PHE A 14 3.62 1.15 7.49
N GLU A 15 3.27 0.48 8.58
CA GLU A 15 3.56 -0.93 8.78
C GLU A 15 2.50 -1.80 8.10
N VAL A 16 2.94 -2.74 7.26
CA VAL A 16 2.08 -3.65 6.50
C VAL A 16 1.67 -4.83 7.39
N ASN A 17 0.61 -4.61 8.17
CA ASN A 17 -0.06 -5.58 9.01
C ASN A 17 -1.56 -5.61 8.72
N TRP A 18 -2.24 -6.71 9.01
CA TRP A 18 -3.68 -6.80 8.77
C TRP A 18 -4.46 -5.71 9.51
N GLU A 19 -4.10 -5.41 10.76
CA GLU A 19 -4.79 -4.41 11.60
C GLU A 19 -4.72 -2.98 11.03
N THR A 20 -3.70 -2.66 10.23
CA THR A 20 -3.56 -1.34 9.59
C THR A 20 -4.14 -1.32 8.18
N ILE A 21 -4.12 -2.45 7.48
CA ILE A 21 -4.61 -2.60 6.10
C ILE A 21 -6.13 -2.74 6.06
N GLU A 22 -6.72 -3.54 6.96
CA GLU A 22 -8.15 -3.81 7.03
C GLU A 22 -9.01 -2.53 7.07
N PRO A 23 -8.76 -1.57 7.98
CA PRO A 23 -9.56 -0.34 8.02
C PRO A 23 -9.44 0.50 6.74
N LEU A 24 -8.28 0.52 6.08
CA LEU A 24 -8.08 1.22 4.81
C LEU A 24 -8.84 0.54 3.67
N LEU A 25 -8.82 -0.79 3.60
CA LEU A 25 -9.58 -1.55 2.61
C LEU A 25 -11.08 -1.40 2.82
N LEU A 26 -11.55 -1.41 4.07
CA LEU A 26 -12.95 -1.18 4.41
C LEU A 26 -13.37 0.25 4.05
N GLU A 27 -12.53 1.25 4.32
CA GLU A 27 -12.77 2.64 3.91
C GLU A 27 -12.89 2.75 2.38
N LEU A 28 -11.93 2.22 1.62
CA LEU A 28 -11.98 2.22 0.15
C LEU A 28 -13.21 1.48 -0.38
N LYS A 29 -13.61 0.37 0.24
CA LYS A 29 -14.77 -0.42 -0.18
C LYS A 29 -16.09 0.28 0.11
N SER A 30 -16.20 0.96 1.26
CA SER A 30 -17.40 1.67 1.68
C SER A 30 -17.52 3.07 1.08
N ARG A 31 -16.43 3.62 0.54
CA ARG A 31 -16.42 4.92 -0.10
C ARG A 31 -17.22 4.92 -1.40
N GLY A 32 -18.24 5.77 -1.46
CA GLY A 32 -19.04 6.00 -2.65
C GLY A 32 -18.33 6.92 -3.63
N ASN A 33 -17.98 6.41 -4.80
CA ASN A 33 -17.27 7.09 -5.89
C ASN A 33 -18.23 7.65 -6.95
N SER A 34 -19.23 8.43 -6.50
CA SER A 34 -20.36 8.87 -7.32
C SER A 34 -20.05 9.99 -8.33
N THR A 35 -18.83 10.51 -8.38
CA THR A 35 -18.44 11.62 -9.28
C THR A 35 -17.04 11.37 -9.85
N GLY A 36 -16.80 11.78 -11.10
CA GLY A 36 -15.52 11.57 -11.81
C GLY A 36 -14.24 11.90 -10.99
N PRO A 37 -14.13 13.11 -10.41
CA PRO A 37 -13.02 13.46 -9.50
C PRO A 37 -12.89 12.56 -8.26
N ASP A 38 -14.00 12.08 -7.68
CA ASP A 38 -13.92 11.19 -6.51
C ASP A 38 -13.44 9.80 -6.92
N LEU A 39 -13.86 9.31 -8.09
CA LEU A 39 -13.33 8.07 -8.66
C LEU A 39 -11.82 8.19 -8.97
N GLU A 40 -11.37 9.32 -9.51
CA GLU A 40 -9.93 9.54 -9.76
C GLU A 40 -9.12 9.53 -8.45
N LEU A 41 -9.62 10.19 -7.41
CA LEU A 41 -8.99 10.17 -6.09
C LEU A 41 -8.98 8.77 -5.49
N TRP A 42 -10.10 8.05 -5.59
CA TRP A 42 -10.22 6.66 -5.14
C TRP A 42 -9.19 5.75 -5.84
N LEU A 43 -9.04 5.88 -7.16
CA LEU A 43 -8.05 5.14 -7.94
C LEU A 43 -6.62 5.45 -7.49
N LYS A 44 -6.32 6.72 -7.22
CA LYS A 44 -4.99 7.13 -6.70
C LYS A 44 -4.72 6.52 -5.32
N ASN A 45 -5.69 6.58 -4.40
CA ASN A 45 -5.56 6.02 -3.05
C ASN A 45 -5.37 4.51 -3.08
N ARG A 46 -6.16 3.81 -3.90
CA ARG A 46 -6.02 2.36 -4.11
C ARG A 46 -4.64 2.02 -4.68
N SER A 47 -4.21 2.73 -5.72
CA SER A 47 -2.90 2.51 -6.35
C SER A 47 -1.75 2.76 -5.38
N GLU A 48 -1.87 3.74 -4.47
CA GLU A 48 -0.84 4.00 -3.46
C GLU A 48 -0.78 2.87 -2.42
N LEU A 49 -1.93 2.37 -1.96
CA LEU A 49 -2.01 1.25 -1.03
C LEU A 49 -1.42 -0.03 -1.66
N GLU A 50 -1.81 -0.36 -2.89
CA GLU A 50 -1.29 -1.53 -3.61
C GLU A 50 0.24 -1.46 -3.77
N ALA A 51 0.78 -0.30 -4.17
CA ALA A 51 2.23 -0.12 -4.32
C ALA A 51 3.00 -0.35 -3.01
N ALA A 52 2.44 0.04 -1.86
CA ALA A 52 3.06 -0.21 -0.56
C ALA A 52 3.04 -1.69 -0.15
N LEU A 53 1.95 -2.40 -0.49
CA LEU A 53 1.86 -3.84 -0.27
C LEU A 53 2.86 -4.61 -1.15
N GLU A 54 2.97 -4.24 -2.43
CA GLU A 54 3.94 -4.83 -3.35
C GLU A 54 5.38 -4.59 -2.91
N GLU A 55 5.73 -3.36 -2.50
CA GLU A 55 7.05 -3.03 -1.95
C GLU A 55 7.36 -3.91 -0.73
N ASN A 56 6.42 -4.02 0.23
CA ASN A 56 6.62 -4.85 1.41
C ASN A 56 6.76 -6.34 1.05
N PHE A 57 5.95 -6.83 0.11
CA PHE A 57 6.04 -8.20 -0.40
C PHE A 57 7.40 -8.46 -1.05
N ALA A 58 7.89 -7.55 -1.90
CA ALA A 58 9.20 -7.65 -2.53
C ALA A 58 10.32 -7.70 -1.47
N TRP A 59 10.27 -6.84 -0.45
CA TRP A 59 11.25 -6.89 0.65
C TRP A 59 11.19 -8.18 1.46
N ARG A 60 9.98 -8.68 1.77
CA ARG A 60 9.81 -9.98 2.43
C ARG A 60 10.37 -11.12 1.57
N TYR A 61 10.10 -11.10 0.28
CA TYR A 61 10.59 -12.09 -0.68
C TYR A 61 12.12 -12.07 -0.80
N ILE A 62 12.73 -10.89 -0.91
CA ILE A 62 14.20 -10.73 -0.91
C ILE A 62 14.81 -11.26 0.39
N ARG A 63 14.21 -10.95 1.56
CA ARG A 63 14.69 -11.46 2.85
C ARG A 63 14.54 -12.98 2.96
N MET A 64 13.43 -13.52 2.52
CA MET A 64 13.15 -14.97 2.53
C MET A 64 14.08 -15.74 1.60
N THR A 65 14.47 -15.16 0.46
CA THR A 65 15.36 -15.83 -0.52
C THR A 65 16.84 -15.70 -0.21
N CYS A 66 17.25 -14.79 0.67
CA CYS A 66 18.61 -14.75 1.22
C CYS A 66 18.85 -15.74 2.36
N ASP A 67 17.79 -16.23 3.04
CA ASP A 67 17.88 -17.10 4.22
C ASP A 67 17.60 -18.57 3.85
N THR A 68 18.34 -19.13 2.89
CA THR A 68 18.26 -20.55 2.50
C THR A 68 19.53 -21.33 2.86
N THR A 69 20.22 -20.95 3.95
CA THR A 69 21.49 -21.57 4.39
C THR A 69 21.54 -21.80 5.89
N ASN A 70 20.41 -22.12 6.52
CA ASN A 70 20.39 -22.54 7.93
C ASN A 70 19.57 -23.83 8.13
N GLU A 71 19.98 -24.87 7.40
CA GLU A 71 19.85 -26.28 7.80
C GLU A 71 21.20 -26.97 7.61
#